data_AF-A0A7R9Y5B3-F1
#
_entry.id   AF-A0A7R9Y5B3-F1
#
_cell.length_a   1.000
_cell.length_b   1.000
_cell.length_c   1.000
_cell.angle_alpha   90.00
_cell.angle_beta   90.00
_cell.angle_gamma   90.00
#
_symmetry.space_group_name_H-M   'P 1'
#
loop_
_entity.id
_entity.type
_entity.pdbx_description
1 polymer ?
#
loop_
_entity_poly.entity_id
_entity_poly.type
_entity_poly.pdbx_seq_one_letter_code
_entity_poly.pdbx_strand_id
1 'polypeptide(L)'
;MASPIAAAAATAAVTGLVRRMRRRDALSDDDENGATTSSDEGVGSPRGHVVAHHARGVGQFFKRPVENVGRAAKRRLRARVTGDPTGETRVREYVKLPRTIQLIDKLSFTGGVLGLMLTQHVATTRPGLFWLYYLVVAPFVFANRVATYTAMKYHYFLIDFCYYANAVCFAQILVNPGSARLFRTTFAYATGPILWAIPLWRNSLVFHSHDKVQSVFIHTAPAILTYCARWYGQDASPLVAIGAWSERVLGTRLPGLLGGNANRLRGAELSAPMAST
;
A
#
# COMPACT_ATOMS: atom_id res chain seq x y z
N MET A 1 -16.86 -15.96 -9.16
CA MET A 1 -15.47 -16.41 -9.37
C MET A 1 -14.81 -15.39 -10.27
N ALA A 2 -13.97 -14.48 -9.74
CA ALA A 2 -13.23 -13.54 -10.59
C ALA A 2 -12.10 -14.31 -11.29
N SER A 3 -12.11 -14.30 -12.61
CA SER A 3 -11.20 -15.07 -13.46
C SER A 3 -9.73 -14.75 -13.13
N PRO A 4 -8.80 -15.72 -13.17
CA PRO A 4 -7.36 -15.51 -12.89
C PRO A 4 -6.73 -14.45 -13.81
N ILE A 5 -7.34 -14.20 -14.97
CA ILE A 5 -6.97 -13.17 -15.93
C ILE A 5 -7.15 -11.75 -15.36
N ALA A 6 -8.19 -11.50 -14.55
CA ALA A 6 -8.45 -10.19 -13.97
C ALA A 6 -7.44 -9.85 -12.86
N ALA A 7 -7.03 -10.84 -12.06
CA ALA A 7 -5.98 -10.68 -11.05
C ALA A 7 -4.60 -10.45 -11.70
N ALA A 8 -4.29 -11.17 -12.77
CA ALA A 8 -3.06 -10.98 -13.53
C ALA A 8 -3.02 -9.60 -14.21
N ALA A 9 -4.15 -9.14 -14.78
CA ALA A 9 -4.26 -7.82 -15.41
C ALA A 9 -4.11 -6.67 -14.40
N ALA A 10 -4.71 -6.79 -13.21
CA ALA A 10 -4.54 -5.82 -12.13
C ALA A 10 -3.08 -5.77 -11.64
N THR A 11 -2.44 -6.93 -11.50
CA THR A 11 -1.03 -7.03 -11.09
C THR A 11 -0.09 -6.45 -12.15
N ALA A 12 -0.37 -6.69 -13.43
CA ALA A 12 0.36 -6.13 -14.57
C ALA A 12 0.19 -4.60 -14.69
N ALA A 13 -1.02 -4.09 -14.41
CA ALA A 13 -1.28 -2.65 -14.41
C ALA A 13 -0.52 -1.93 -13.30
N VAL A 14 -0.49 -2.49 -12.09
CA VAL A 14 0.26 -1.95 -10.95
C VAL A 14 1.77 -2.02 -11.20
N THR A 15 2.29 -3.14 -11.70
CA THR A 15 3.72 -3.24 -12.06
C THR A 15 4.10 -2.31 -13.21
N GLY A 16 3.23 -2.11 -14.20
CA GLY A 16 3.41 -1.15 -15.28
C GLY A 16 3.47 0.29 -14.78
N LEU A 17 2.59 0.66 -13.84
CA LEU A 17 2.58 1.99 -13.21
C LEU A 17 3.86 2.24 -12.40
N VAL A 18 4.28 1.26 -11.59
CA VAL A 18 5.52 1.32 -10.79
C VAL A 18 6.76 1.42 -11.67
N ARG A 19 6.81 0.67 -12.77
CA ARG A 19 7.93 0.73 -13.74
C ARG A 19 8.00 2.08 -14.45
N ARG A 20 6.84 2.72 -14.69
CA ARG A 20 6.75 4.06 -15.30
C ARG A 20 7.13 5.18 -14.32
N MET A 21 6.87 4.99 -13.02
CA MET A 21 7.35 5.88 -11.96
C MET A 21 8.87 5.80 -11.82
N ARG A 22 9.44 4.59 -11.76
CA ARG A 22 10.89 4.37 -11.68
C ARG A 22 11.69 4.98 -12.84
N ARG A 23 11.10 5.05 -14.05
CA ARG A 23 11.73 5.66 -15.22
C ARG A 23 11.71 7.20 -15.19
N ARG A 24 10.86 7.81 -14.37
CA ARG A 24 10.83 9.26 -14.14
C ARG A 24 11.78 9.67 -13.02
N ASP A 25 11.89 8.87 -11.97
CA ASP A 25 12.79 9.16 -10.85
C ASP A 25 14.26 8.97 -11.24
N ALA A 26 14.57 7.96 -12.07
CA ALA A 26 15.91 7.83 -12.66
C ALA A 26 16.31 9.03 -13.55
N LEU A 27 15.32 9.71 -14.15
CA LEU A 27 15.58 10.91 -14.95
C LEU A 27 15.79 12.17 -14.09
N SER A 28 15.28 12.19 -12.85
CA SER A 28 15.48 13.31 -11.93
C SER A 28 16.82 13.23 -11.20
N ASP A 29 17.32 12.02 -10.94
CA ASP A 29 18.59 11.81 -10.22
C ASP A 29 19.82 12.13 -11.10
N ASP A 30 19.73 11.92 -12.42
CA ASP A 30 20.78 12.29 -13.39
C ASP A 30 20.97 13.82 -13.50
N ASP A 31 19.92 14.61 -13.24
CA ASP A 31 19.96 16.08 -13.25
C ASP A 31 20.53 16.67 -11.95
N GLU A 32 20.52 15.93 -10.83
CA GLU A 32 20.99 16.40 -9.52
C GLU A 32 22.49 16.16 -9.29
N ASN A 33 23.04 15.05 -9.84
CA ASN A 33 24.47 14.72 -9.71
C ASN A 33 25.39 15.48 -10.68
N GLY A 34 24.85 16.25 -11.63
CA GLY A 34 25.63 17.11 -12.53
C GLY A 34 25.99 18.50 -11.97
N ALA A 35 25.51 18.85 -10.76
CA ALA A 35 25.55 20.22 -10.23
C ALA A 35 26.49 20.43 -9.02
N THR A 36 27.36 19.47 -8.69
CA THR A 36 28.27 19.59 -7.54
C THR A 36 29.74 19.38 -7.93
N THR A 37 30.32 20.35 -8.65
CA THR A 37 31.77 20.57 -8.62
C THR A 37 32.05 22.07 -8.71
N SER A 38 32.99 22.52 -7.85
CA SER A 38 33.66 23.82 -7.78
C SER A 38 32.88 25.01 -7.19
N SER A 39 33.07 25.22 -5.89
CA SER A 39 33.18 26.57 -5.34
C SER A 39 34.20 26.51 -4.20
N ASP A 40 35.43 26.87 -4.53
CA ASP A 40 36.53 27.09 -3.60
C ASP A 40 36.96 28.57 -3.71
N GLU A 41 37.05 29.20 -2.53
CA GLU A 41 37.87 30.36 -2.11
C GLU A 41 37.77 31.75 -2.78
N GLY A 42 37.79 32.80 -1.92
CA GLY A 42 38.36 34.10 -2.30
C GLY A 42 37.76 35.36 -1.67
N VAL A 43 38.16 35.69 -0.42
CA VAL A 43 38.02 37.03 0.20
C VAL A 43 39.20 37.92 -0.23
N GLY A 44 38.94 39.22 -0.40
CA GLY A 44 39.70 40.13 -1.27
C GLY A 44 40.98 40.80 -0.74
N SER A 45 41.68 41.47 -1.67
CA SER A 45 42.63 42.57 -1.44
C SER A 45 42.83 43.40 -2.73
N PRO A 46 43.07 44.72 -2.69
CA PRO A 46 43.00 45.62 -3.85
C PRO A 46 44.37 45.99 -4.44
N ARG A 47 44.50 46.04 -5.77
CA ARG A 47 45.44 46.92 -6.52
C ARG A 47 45.39 46.66 -8.03
N GLY A 48 45.50 47.73 -8.83
CA GLY A 48 46.00 47.67 -10.20
C GLY A 48 45.05 48.21 -11.28
N HIS A 49 45.14 49.51 -11.55
CA HIS A 49 44.70 50.10 -12.81
C HIS A 49 45.49 49.49 -13.98
N VAL A 50 44.79 48.88 -14.94
CA VAL A 50 45.21 48.89 -16.36
C VAL A 50 43.94 49.00 -17.21
N VAL A 51 43.81 50.15 -17.87
CA VAL A 51 42.75 50.44 -18.84
C VAL A 51 43.09 49.71 -20.13
N ALA A 52 42.29 48.70 -20.51
CA ALA A 52 42.31 48.11 -21.83
C ALA A 52 41.01 48.50 -22.57
N HIS A 53 41.09 49.56 -23.38
CA HIS A 53 40.07 49.88 -24.36
C HIS A 53 40.05 48.79 -25.43
N HIS A 54 39.08 47.87 -25.35
CA HIS A 54 38.80 46.95 -26.45
C HIS A 54 37.63 47.47 -27.28
N ALA A 55 37.90 47.67 -28.57
CA ALA A 55 36.99 48.21 -29.56
C ALA A 55 35.68 47.42 -29.63
N ARG A 56 34.55 48.10 -29.40
CA ARG A 56 33.20 47.53 -29.57
C ARG A 56 32.93 47.33 -31.06
N GLY A 57 33.15 46.10 -31.52
CA GLY A 57 32.82 45.66 -32.87
C GLY A 57 31.31 45.70 -33.14
N VAL A 58 30.98 46.37 -34.24
CA VAL A 58 29.73 46.61 -34.99
C VAL A 58 28.70 45.44 -35.07
N GLY A 59 29.01 44.23 -34.59
CA GLY A 59 28.14 43.05 -34.64
C GLY A 59 27.00 42.98 -33.61
N GLN A 60 26.87 43.96 -32.72
CA GLN A 60 25.93 43.91 -31.58
C GLN A 60 24.54 44.49 -31.88
N PHE A 61 24.38 45.24 -32.99
CA PHE A 61 23.11 45.90 -33.33
C PHE A 61 22.12 44.96 -34.05
N PHE A 62 22.61 44.09 -34.94
CA PHE A 62 21.76 43.17 -35.72
C PHE A 62 21.32 41.90 -34.98
N LYS A 63 21.94 41.55 -33.85
CA LYS A 63 21.51 40.38 -33.02
C LYS A 63 20.29 40.68 -32.14
N ARG A 64 19.99 41.96 -31.88
CA ARG A 64 18.94 42.40 -30.93
C ARG A 64 17.49 42.09 -31.35
N PRO A 65 17.08 42.19 -32.64
CA PRO A 65 15.68 41.95 -33.02
C PRO A 65 15.28 40.48 -32.87
N VAL A 66 16.17 39.58 -33.27
CA VAL A 66 15.91 38.12 -33.31
C VAL A 66 15.85 37.52 -31.90
N GLU A 67 16.68 38.01 -30.98
CA GLU A 67 16.66 37.61 -29.57
C GLU A 67 15.36 38.02 -28.84
N ASN A 68 14.82 39.19 -29.17
CA ASN A 68 13.61 39.72 -28.53
C ASN A 68 12.35 38.95 -28.96
N VAL A 69 12.24 38.56 -30.24
CA VAL A 69 11.16 37.70 -30.74
C VAL A 69 11.24 36.31 -30.11
N GLY A 70 12.44 35.74 -29.98
CA GLY A 70 12.67 34.47 -29.32
C GLY A 70 12.29 34.47 -27.84
N ARG A 71 12.57 35.57 -27.11
CA ARG A 71 12.15 35.74 -25.70
C ARG A 71 10.64 35.90 -25.55
N ALA A 72 9.98 36.64 -26.44
CA ALA A 72 8.53 36.79 -26.43
C ALA A 72 7.82 35.46 -26.74
N ALA A 73 8.32 34.69 -27.71
CA ALA A 73 7.83 33.35 -28.03
C ALA A 73 8.04 32.37 -26.86
N LYS A 74 9.23 32.37 -26.25
CA LYS A 74 9.51 31.57 -25.03
C LYS A 74 8.59 31.94 -23.86
N ARG A 75 8.29 33.22 -23.66
CA ARG A 75 7.38 33.68 -22.59
C ARG A 75 5.94 33.23 -22.84
N ARG A 76 5.47 33.28 -24.09
CA ARG A 76 4.15 32.79 -24.49
C ARG A 76 4.01 31.27 -24.36
N LEU A 77 5.04 30.52 -24.77
CA LEU A 77 5.08 29.07 -24.61
C LEU A 77 5.10 28.67 -23.13
N ARG A 78 5.89 29.38 -22.32
CA ARG A 78 5.94 29.21 -20.86
C ARG A 78 4.58 29.49 -20.22
N ALA A 79 3.93 30.61 -20.54
CA ALA A 79 2.60 30.92 -20.01
C ALA A 79 1.56 29.84 -20.35
N ARG A 80 1.65 29.21 -21.53
CA ARG A 80 0.78 28.08 -21.90
C ARG A 80 1.06 26.79 -21.12
N VAL A 81 2.31 26.54 -20.74
CA VAL A 81 2.71 25.34 -19.98
C VAL A 81 2.40 25.49 -18.50
N THR A 82 2.67 26.67 -17.93
CA THR A 82 2.46 26.97 -16.50
C THR A 82 1.02 27.37 -16.17
N GLY A 83 0.22 27.77 -17.16
CA GLY A 83 -1.15 28.25 -16.97
C GLY A 83 -1.27 29.66 -16.38
N ASP A 84 -0.14 30.34 -16.18
CA ASP A 84 -0.05 31.60 -15.43
C ASP A 84 0.48 32.74 -16.34
N PRO A 85 -0.36 33.72 -16.71
CA PRO A 85 0.01 34.77 -17.68
C PRO A 85 0.89 35.88 -17.10
N THR A 86 0.92 36.02 -15.76
CA THR A 86 1.75 36.98 -15.02
C THR A 86 3.24 36.64 -15.11
N GLY A 87 3.58 35.36 -15.28
CA GLY A 87 4.96 34.87 -15.40
C GLY A 87 5.71 34.83 -14.06
N GLU A 88 4.98 34.96 -12.96
CA GLU A 88 5.46 34.95 -11.58
C GLU A 88 5.96 33.55 -11.19
N THR A 89 5.23 32.51 -11.60
CA THR A 89 5.64 31.12 -11.37
C THR A 89 6.79 30.69 -12.31
N ARG A 90 7.91 30.28 -11.71
CA ARG A 90 9.04 29.69 -12.45
C ARG A 90 8.62 28.32 -12.98
N VAL A 91 8.95 27.96 -14.23
CA VAL A 91 8.66 26.61 -14.77
C VAL A 91 9.21 25.53 -13.84
N ARG A 92 10.37 25.79 -13.23
CA ARG A 92 10.98 24.93 -12.22
C ARG A 92 10.12 24.79 -10.96
N GLU A 93 9.35 25.80 -10.58
CA GLU A 93 8.40 25.73 -9.47
C GLU A 93 7.10 25.03 -9.87
N TYR A 94 6.62 25.24 -11.10
CA TYR A 94 5.47 24.51 -11.65
C TYR A 94 5.71 23.01 -11.79
N VAL A 95 6.93 22.60 -12.13
CA VAL A 95 7.33 21.19 -12.15
C VAL A 95 7.49 20.64 -10.73
N LYS A 96 7.84 21.49 -9.76
CA LYS A 96 7.86 21.13 -8.32
C LYS A 96 6.47 21.04 -7.69
N LEU A 97 5.40 21.48 -8.36
CA LEU A 97 4.04 21.28 -7.88
C LEU A 97 3.66 19.79 -8.00
N PRO A 98 3.45 19.10 -6.86
CA PRO A 98 3.34 17.65 -6.87
C PRO A 98 1.89 17.23 -7.14
N ARG A 99 1.41 17.40 -8.39
CA ARG A 99 0.00 17.13 -8.75
C ARG A 99 -0.39 15.66 -8.60
N THR A 100 0.57 14.74 -8.80
CA THR A 100 0.35 13.28 -8.70
C THR A 100 0.39 12.78 -7.25
N ILE A 101 1.20 13.41 -6.39
CA ILE A 101 1.33 13.05 -4.97
C ILE A 101 0.01 13.30 -4.24
N GLN A 102 -0.70 14.39 -4.57
CA GLN A 102 -1.99 14.71 -3.97
C GLN A 102 -3.09 13.67 -4.28
N LEU A 103 -3.05 12.98 -5.43
CA LEU A 103 -4.06 11.96 -5.75
C LEU A 103 -3.81 10.68 -4.95
N ILE A 104 -2.55 10.24 -4.85
CA ILE A 104 -2.18 9.06 -4.06
C ILE A 104 -2.51 9.29 -2.58
N ASP A 105 -2.24 10.48 -2.05
CA ASP A 105 -2.57 10.82 -0.66
C ASP A 105 -4.09 10.82 -0.42
N LYS A 106 -4.88 11.34 -1.36
CA LYS A 106 -6.35 11.33 -1.26
C LYS A 106 -6.92 9.91 -1.37
N LEU A 107 -6.41 9.09 -2.29
CA LEU A 107 -6.83 7.70 -2.44
C LEU A 107 -6.41 6.83 -1.24
N SER A 108 -5.20 7.04 -0.73
CA SER A 108 -4.70 6.35 0.47
C SER A 108 -5.53 6.72 1.70
N PHE A 109 -5.87 8.01 1.83
CA PHE A 109 -6.72 8.48 2.92
C PHE A 109 -8.12 7.88 2.85
N THR A 110 -8.81 8.06 1.73
CA THR A 110 -10.19 7.57 1.55
C THR A 110 -10.25 6.05 1.62
N GLY A 111 -9.33 5.34 0.94
CA GLY A 111 -9.24 3.88 0.99
C GLY A 111 -8.90 3.36 2.40
N GLY A 112 -8.03 4.03 3.14
CA GLY A 112 -7.68 3.67 4.52
C GLY A 112 -8.86 3.83 5.48
N VAL A 113 -9.59 4.95 5.40
CA VAL A 113 -10.79 5.17 6.21
C VAL A 113 -11.88 4.17 5.86
N LEU A 114 -12.15 3.95 4.57
CA LEU A 114 -13.14 2.95 4.12
C LEU A 114 -12.75 1.53 4.55
N GLY A 115 -11.48 1.17 4.45
CA GLY A 115 -10.98 -0.13 4.91
C GLY A 115 -11.13 -0.34 6.41
N LEU A 116 -10.88 0.70 7.22
CA LEU A 116 -11.12 0.68 8.66
C LEU A 116 -12.62 0.51 8.97
N MET A 117 -13.48 1.32 8.35
CA MET A 117 -14.94 1.25 8.54
C MET A 117 -15.50 -0.11 8.12
N LEU A 118 -15.03 -0.67 7.00
CA LEU A 118 -15.44 -1.98 6.53
C LEU A 118 -14.98 -3.10 7.48
N THR A 119 -13.73 -3.04 7.95
CA THR A 119 -13.21 -4.01 8.94
C THR A 119 -14.07 -3.99 10.20
N GLN A 120 -14.37 -2.79 10.73
CA GLN A 120 -15.21 -2.61 11.90
C GLN A 120 -16.64 -3.13 11.65
N HIS A 121 -17.25 -2.77 10.52
CA HIS A 121 -18.61 -3.18 10.17
C HIS A 121 -18.73 -4.70 10.09
N VAL A 122 -17.80 -5.38 9.42
CA VAL A 122 -17.82 -6.84 9.31
C VAL A 122 -17.59 -7.51 10.67
N ALA A 123 -16.62 -7.02 11.45
CA ALA A 123 -16.30 -7.57 12.77
C ALA A 123 -17.46 -7.46 13.77
N THR A 124 -18.28 -6.40 13.66
CA THR A 124 -19.37 -6.13 14.61
C THR A 124 -20.71 -6.70 14.18
N THR A 125 -21.06 -6.65 12.89
CA THR A 125 -22.37 -7.10 12.40
C THR A 125 -22.43 -8.60 12.11
N ARG A 126 -21.35 -9.17 11.57
CA ARG A 126 -21.24 -10.60 11.23
C ARG A 126 -19.86 -11.16 11.55
N PRO A 127 -19.48 -11.25 12.85
CA PRO A 127 -18.17 -11.76 13.27
C PRO A 127 -17.87 -13.18 12.75
N GLY A 128 -18.89 -14.04 12.63
CA GLY A 128 -18.74 -15.41 12.10
C GLY A 128 -18.27 -15.47 10.63
N LEU A 129 -18.40 -14.37 9.87
CA LEU A 129 -17.94 -14.24 8.47
C LEU A 129 -16.60 -13.50 8.33
N PHE A 130 -15.97 -13.09 9.44
CA PHE A 130 -14.74 -12.29 9.38
C PHE A 130 -13.58 -13.03 8.70
N TRP A 131 -13.53 -14.36 8.79
CA TRP A 131 -12.52 -15.16 8.09
C TRP A 131 -12.61 -15.02 6.57
N LEU A 132 -13.81 -14.82 6.00
CA LEU A 132 -13.97 -14.61 4.55
C LEU A 132 -13.46 -13.23 4.16
N TYR A 133 -13.79 -12.22 4.95
CA TYR A 133 -13.25 -10.87 4.79
C TYR A 133 -11.71 -10.89 4.82
N TYR A 134 -11.13 -11.58 5.80
CA TYR A 134 -9.68 -11.74 5.91
C TYR A 134 -9.08 -12.46 4.68
N LEU A 135 -9.69 -13.55 4.20
CA LEU A 135 -9.24 -14.27 3.00
C LEU A 135 -9.28 -13.44 1.72
N VAL A 136 -10.15 -12.43 1.62
CA VAL A 136 -10.22 -11.55 0.45
C VAL A 136 -9.24 -10.39 0.58
N VAL A 137 -9.22 -9.72 1.73
CA VAL A 137 -8.45 -8.48 1.90
C VAL A 137 -6.97 -8.74 2.15
N ALA A 138 -6.62 -9.74 2.96
CA ALA A 138 -5.23 -9.98 3.34
C ALA A 138 -4.35 -10.33 2.13
N PRO A 139 -4.75 -11.23 1.19
CA PRO A 139 -3.94 -11.48 -0.01
C PRO A 139 -3.74 -10.24 -0.88
N PHE A 140 -4.72 -9.35 -0.98
CA PHE A 140 -4.57 -8.08 -1.71
C PHE A 140 -3.50 -7.19 -1.04
N VAL A 141 -3.54 -7.08 0.29
CA VAL A 141 -2.52 -6.34 1.07
C VAL A 141 -1.14 -6.97 0.89
N PHE A 142 -1.01 -8.30 0.97
CA PHE A 142 0.26 -9.00 0.79
C PHE A 142 0.80 -8.87 -0.64
N ALA A 143 -0.04 -8.98 -1.66
CA ALA A 143 0.37 -8.79 -3.06
C ALA A 143 0.91 -7.37 -3.28
N ASN A 144 0.24 -6.37 -2.73
CA ASN A 144 0.75 -5.00 -2.77
C ASN A 144 2.10 -4.88 -2.06
N ARG A 145 2.26 -5.49 -0.88
CA ARG A 145 3.53 -5.50 -0.13
C ARG A 145 4.67 -6.12 -0.93
N VAL A 146 4.44 -7.27 -1.54
CA VAL A 146 5.45 -7.91 -2.41
C VAL A 146 5.86 -6.98 -3.54
N ALA A 147 4.88 -6.34 -4.21
CA ALA A 147 5.17 -5.43 -5.32
C ALA A 147 5.97 -4.20 -4.89
N THR A 148 5.57 -3.52 -3.81
CA THR A 148 6.24 -2.30 -3.34
C THR A 148 7.62 -2.61 -2.76
N TYR A 149 7.77 -3.66 -1.96
CA TYR A 149 9.02 -3.98 -1.28
C TYR A 149 10.07 -4.54 -2.22
N THR A 150 9.65 -5.30 -3.24
CA THR A 150 10.56 -5.73 -4.31
C THR A 150 11.06 -4.54 -5.13
N ALA A 151 10.19 -3.55 -5.38
CA ALA A 151 10.58 -2.32 -6.06
C ALA A 151 11.59 -1.49 -5.25
N MET A 152 11.42 -1.41 -3.93
CA MET A 152 12.31 -0.70 -3.01
C MET A 152 13.53 -1.52 -2.53
N LYS A 153 13.67 -2.78 -2.99
CA LYS A 153 14.72 -3.73 -2.56
C LYS A 153 14.66 -4.19 -1.08
N TYR A 154 13.57 -3.93 -0.37
CA TYR A 154 13.32 -4.38 1.01
C TYR A 154 12.70 -5.78 1.13
N HIS A 155 12.98 -6.68 0.21
CA HIS A 155 12.42 -8.03 0.17
C HIS A 155 12.67 -8.87 1.44
N TYR A 156 13.78 -8.67 2.16
CA TYR A 156 14.03 -9.33 3.43
C TYR A 156 13.05 -8.94 4.54
N PHE A 157 12.34 -7.82 4.41
CA PHE A 157 11.31 -7.47 5.40
C PHE A 157 10.06 -8.35 5.28
N LEU A 158 9.87 -9.05 4.14
CA LEU A 158 8.72 -9.95 3.97
C LEU A 158 8.86 -11.27 4.73
N ILE A 159 10.03 -11.58 5.28
CA ILE A 159 10.25 -12.74 6.14
C ILE A 159 10.09 -12.41 7.64
N ASP A 160 9.65 -11.19 7.97
CA ASP A 160 9.34 -10.81 9.35
C ASP A 160 8.24 -11.70 9.95
N PHE A 161 8.27 -11.81 11.28
CA PHE A 161 7.38 -12.68 12.04
C PHE A 161 5.88 -12.41 11.77
N CYS A 162 5.49 -11.16 11.48
CA CYS A 162 4.10 -10.84 11.18
C CYS A 162 3.63 -11.49 9.87
N TYR A 163 4.48 -11.59 8.84
CA TYR A 163 4.15 -12.30 7.59
C TYR A 163 4.03 -13.80 7.83
N TYR A 164 4.96 -14.37 8.60
CA TYR A 164 4.91 -15.78 9.01
C TYR A 164 3.60 -16.10 9.76
N ALA A 165 3.25 -15.31 10.76
CA ALA A 165 2.08 -15.62 11.57
C ALA A 165 0.74 -15.34 10.84
N ASN A 166 0.71 -14.40 9.88
CA ASN A 166 -0.42 -14.28 8.94
C ASN A 166 -0.48 -15.50 8.00
N ALA A 167 0.64 -16.06 7.56
CA ALA A 167 0.67 -17.33 6.82
C ALA A 167 0.11 -18.51 7.65
N VAL A 168 0.42 -18.55 8.95
CA VAL A 168 -0.19 -19.51 9.88
C VAL A 168 -1.70 -19.27 10.03
N CYS A 169 -2.18 -18.02 10.02
CA CYS A 169 -3.62 -17.71 9.98
C CYS A 169 -4.29 -18.25 8.72
N PHE A 170 -3.66 -18.08 7.55
CA PHE A 170 -4.16 -18.69 6.31
C PHE A 170 -4.17 -20.22 6.38
N ALA A 171 -3.13 -20.84 6.93
CA ALA A 171 -3.07 -22.29 7.11
C ALA A 171 -4.15 -22.80 8.07
N GLN A 172 -4.42 -22.07 9.16
CA GLN A 172 -5.52 -22.37 10.08
C GLN A 172 -6.87 -22.35 9.34
N ILE A 173 -7.13 -21.36 8.48
CA ILE A 173 -8.41 -21.27 7.77
C ILE A 173 -8.51 -22.31 6.64
N LEU A 174 -7.43 -22.48 5.85
CA LEU A 174 -7.44 -23.21 4.58
C LEU A 174 -7.00 -24.67 4.66
N VAL A 175 -6.23 -25.06 5.67
CA VAL A 175 -5.68 -26.43 5.75
C VAL A 175 -6.40 -27.22 6.82
N ASN A 176 -6.49 -26.69 8.04
CA ASN A 176 -7.09 -27.40 9.16
C ASN A 176 -7.83 -26.48 10.14
N PRO A 177 -9.05 -26.02 9.79
CA PRO A 177 -9.83 -25.13 10.63
C PRO A 177 -10.31 -25.79 11.94
N GLY A 178 -10.38 -27.13 11.97
CA GLY A 178 -10.80 -27.89 13.15
C GLY A 178 -9.71 -28.15 14.19
N SER A 179 -8.43 -27.91 13.86
CA SER A 179 -7.32 -28.23 14.76
C SER A 179 -7.24 -27.27 15.95
N ALA A 180 -7.55 -27.77 17.14
CA ALA A 180 -7.41 -27.02 18.38
C ALA A 180 -5.95 -26.63 18.68
N ARG A 181 -4.98 -27.46 18.27
CA ARG A 181 -3.54 -27.18 18.47
C ARG A 181 -3.09 -26.00 17.61
N LEU A 182 -3.42 -26.02 16.32
CA LEU A 182 -3.06 -24.94 15.40
C LEU A 182 -3.82 -23.65 15.73
N PHE A 183 -5.07 -23.77 16.21
CA PHE A 183 -5.82 -22.60 16.66
C PHE A 183 -5.17 -21.93 17.87
N ARG A 184 -4.74 -22.70 18.88
CA ARG A 184 -4.07 -22.17 20.08
C ARG A 184 -2.77 -21.44 19.75
N THR A 185 -1.95 -21.99 18.85
CA THR A 185 -0.70 -21.33 18.42
C THR A 185 -0.99 -20.07 17.63
N THR A 186 -1.95 -20.13 16.69
CA THR A 186 -2.38 -18.97 15.90
C THR A 186 -2.92 -17.86 16.80
N PHE A 187 -3.76 -18.20 17.77
CA PHE A 187 -4.31 -17.27 18.75
C PHE A 187 -3.18 -16.60 19.56
N ALA A 188 -2.24 -17.39 20.09
CA ALA A 188 -1.11 -16.86 20.85
C ALA A 188 -0.22 -15.92 20.04
N TYR A 189 0.06 -16.24 18.76
CA TYR A 189 0.83 -15.35 17.88
C TYR A 189 0.07 -14.06 17.57
N ALA A 190 -1.22 -14.18 17.26
CA ALA A 190 -2.08 -13.05 16.89
C ALA A 190 -2.24 -12.05 18.04
N THR A 191 -2.61 -12.50 19.24
CA THR A 191 -2.87 -11.62 20.39
C THR A 191 -1.61 -11.25 21.16
N GLY A 192 -0.53 -12.02 21.00
CA GLY A 192 0.76 -11.77 21.65
C GLY A 192 1.67 -10.90 20.78
N PRO A 193 2.76 -11.45 20.23
CA PRO A 193 3.82 -10.67 19.59
C PRO A 193 3.33 -9.79 18.44
N ILE A 194 2.35 -10.22 17.64
CA ILE A 194 1.89 -9.44 16.49
C ILE A 194 1.11 -8.19 16.93
N LEU A 195 0.17 -8.34 17.87
CA LEU A 195 -0.64 -7.21 18.35
C LEU A 195 0.21 -6.24 19.19
N TRP A 196 1.09 -6.78 20.05
CA TRP A 196 2.01 -5.99 20.87
C TRP A 196 3.10 -5.28 20.07
N ALA A 197 3.41 -5.74 18.85
CA ALA A 197 4.31 -5.03 17.96
C ALA A 197 3.83 -3.60 17.63
N ILE A 198 2.52 -3.34 17.64
CA ILE A 198 1.97 -2.02 17.32
C ILE A 198 2.46 -0.94 18.30
N PRO A 199 2.22 -1.04 19.62
CA PRO A 199 2.74 -0.06 20.56
C PRO A 199 4.27 -0.12 20.67
N LEU A 200 4.88 -1.31 20.59
CA LEU A 200 6.32 -1.48 20.78
C LEU A 200 7.14 -0.79 19.68
N TRP A 201 6.71 -0.91 18.43
CA TRP A 201 7.35 -0.28 17.27
C TRP A 201 6.72 1.06 16.89
N ARG A 202 5.85 1.61 17.74
CA ARG A 202 5.11 2.86 17.50
C ARG A 202 4.46 2.90 16.11
N ASN A 203 3.81 1.80 15.72
CA ASN A 203 3.13 1.69 14.45
C ASN A 203 1.80 2.45 14.48
N SER A 204 1.85 3.74 14.18
CA SER A 204 0.66 4.61 14.15
C SER A 204 -0.15 4.42 12.87
N LEU A 205 -1.47 4.46 13.00
CA LEU A 205 -2.38 4.50 11.86
C LEU A 205 -2.40 5.92 11.26
N VAL A 206 -1.68 6.11 10.16
CA VAL A 206 -1.62 7.37 9.42
C VAL A 206 -2.23 7.16 8.04
N PHE A 207 -3.43 7.68 7.81
CA PHE A 207 -4.19 7.46 6.58
C PHE A 207 -3.51 8.01 5.31
N HIS A 208 -2.64 9.01 5.44
CA HIS A 208 -1.84 9.54 4.34
C HIS A 208 -0.66 8.63 3.94
N SER A 209 -0.34 7.62 4.75
CA SER A 209 0.70 6.64 4.43
C SER A 209 0.07 5.27 4.23
N HIS A 210 -0.05 4.88 2.96
CA HIS A 210 -0.53 3.55 2.58
C HIS A 210 0.27 2.43 3.25
N ASP A 211 1.57 2.63 3.42
CA ASP A 211 2.44 1.69 4.12
C ASP A 211 2.01 1.50 5.59
N LYS A 212 1.80 2.60 6.32
CA LYS A 212 1.37 2.52 7.72
C LYS A 212 0.00 1.85 7.87
N VAL A 213 -0.95 2.17 6.99
CA VAL A 213 -2.28 1.54 6.99
C VAL A 213 -2.18 0.02 6.79
N GLN A 214 -1.41 -0.42 5.81
CA GLN A 214 -1.20 -1.86 5.55
C GLN A 214 -0.48 -2.56 6.71
N SER A 215 0.48 -1.88 7.33
CA SER A 215 1.21 -2.43 8.46
C SER A 215 0.25 -2.65 9.65
N VAL A 216 -0.53 -1.63 10.01
CA VAL A 216 -1.55 -1.75 11.07
C VAL A 216 -2.53 -2.88 10.77
N PHE A 217 -2.97 -3.05 9.51
CA PHE A 217 -3.84 -4.16 9.12
C PHE A 217 -3.19 -5.53 9.39
N ILE A 218 -1.96 -5.75 8.94
CA ILE A 218 -1.22 -7.03 9.12
C ILE A 218 -1.04 -7.35 10.62
N HIS A 219 -0.93 -6.33 11.47
CA HIS A 219 -0.77 -6.50 12.91
C HIS A 219 -2.08 -6.64 13.69
N THR A 220 -3.17 -6.01 13.26
CA THR A 220 -4.46 -6.04 13.97
C THR A 220 -5.39 -7.14 13.48
N ALA A 221 -5.44 -7.39 12.17
CA ALA A 221 -6.40 -8.30 11.56
C ALA A 221 -6.30 -9.75 12.09
N PRO A 222 -5.10 -10.34 12.35
CA PRO A 222 -5.01 -11.66 12.97
C PRO A 222 -5.67 -11.75 14.34
N ALA A 223 -5.53 -10.71 15.17
CA ALA A 223 -6.13 -10.68 16.50
C ALA A 223 -7.66 -10.60 16.41
N ILE A 224 -8.18 -9.76 15.51
CA ILE A 224 -9.63 -9.65 15.27
C ILE A 224 -10.17 -10.97 14.71
N LEU A 225 -9.47 -11.60 13.75
CA LEU A 225 -9.83 -12.88 13.16
C LEU A 225 -9.96 -13.98 14.21
N THR A 226 -8.92 -14.14 15.03
CA THR A 226 -8.86 -15.19 16.04
C THR A 226 -9.84 -14.94 17.19
N TYR A 227 -10.09 -13.67 17.54
CA TYR A 227 -11.17 -13.28 18.46
C TYR A 227 -12.56 -13.64 17.89
N CYS A 228 -12.86 -13.25 16.65
CA CYS A 228 -14.14 -13.60 16.03
C CYS A 228 -14.35 -15.12 15.97
N ALA A 229 -13.32 -15.86 15.54
CA ALA A 229 -13.36 -17.32 15.41
C ALA A 229 -13.59 -18.05 16.76
N ARG A 230 -13.02 -17.56 17.86
CA ARG A 230 -13.11 -18.24 19.17
C ARG A 230 -14.42 -17.96 19.92
N TRP A 231 -15.05 -16.81 19.69
CA TRP A 231 -16.28 -16.40 20.39
C TRP A 231 -17.54 -16.66 19.56
N TYR A 232 -17.48 -16.45 18.25
CA TYR A 232 -18.62 -16.61 17.35
C TYR A 232 -18.52 -17.85 16.45
N GLY A 233 -17.38 -18.53 16.44
CA GLY A 233 -17.15 -19.66 15.55
C GLY A 233 -16.74 -19.21 14.14
N GLN A 234 -16.45 -20.19 13.29
CA GLN A 234 -16.23 -19.99 11.86
C GLN A 234 -17.39 -20.66 11.13
N ASP A 235 -18.49 -19.94 10.93
CA ASP A 235 -19.80 -20.52 10.62
C ASP A 235 -19.88 -21.26 9.28
N ALA A 236 -18.92 -21.07 8.38
CA ALA A 236 -18.89 -21.76 7.10
C ALA A 236 -17.56 -21.55 6.37
N SER A 237 -16.41 -21.97 6.94
CA SER A 237 -15.22 -22.02 6.07
C SER A 237 -15.59 -22.84 4.82
N PRO A 238 -15.23 -22.44 3.59
CA PRO A 238 -15.76 -23.06 2.38
C PRO A 238 -15.35 -24.52 2.33
N LEU A 239 -14.28 -24.89 3.04
CA LEU A 239 -13.79 -26.26 3.20
C LEU A 239 -14.58 -27.06 4.23
N VAL A 240 -15.12 -26.44 5.29
CA VAL A 240 -16.11 -27.08 6.15
C VAL A 240 -17.45 -27.21 5.42
N ALA A 241 -17.84 -26.22 4.61
CA ALA A 241 -19.04 -26.29 3.77
C ALA A 241 -18.90 -27.32 2.63
N ILE A 242 -17.75 -27.38 1.96
CA ILE A 242 -17.40 -28.38 0.94
C ILE A 242 -17.27 -29.75 1.57
N GLY A 243 -16.64 -29.88 2.75
CA GLY A 243 -16.57 -31.13 3.51
C GLY A 243 -17.96 -31.62 3.95
N ALA A 244 -18.80 -30.71 4.46
CA ALA A 244 -20.18 -31.03 4.86
C ALA A 244 -21.13 -31.25 3.67
N TRP A 245 -20.82 -30.68 2.49
CA TRP A 245 -21.52 -30.95 1.23
C TRP A 245 -21.06 -32.29 0.64
N SER A 246 -19.75 -32.57 0.63
CA SER A 246 -19.19 -33.84 0.15
C SER A 246 -19.66 -35.00 1.02
N GLU A 247 -19.75 -34.83 2.34
CA GLU A 247 -20.33 -35.86 3.22
C GLU A 247 -21.83 -36.07 2.95
N ARG A 248 -22.58 -35.01 2.62
CA ARG A 248 -24.01 -35.11 2.28
C ARG A 248 -24.28 -35.70 0.89
N VAL A 249 -23.40 -35.47 -0.08
CA VAL A 249 -23.61 -35.86 -1.49
C VAL A 249 -22.90 -37.17 -1.85
N LEU A 250 -21.71 -37.43 -1.30
CA LEU A 250 -20.89 -38.59 -1.66
C LEU A 250 -20.93 -39.70 -0.58
N GLY A 251 -21.49 -39.45 0.61
CA GLY A 251 -21.58 -40.44 1.69
C GLY A 251 -20.24 -40.92 2.27
N THR A 252 -19.12 -40.48 1.70
CA THR A 252 -17.77 -40.79 2.15
C THR A 252 -17.30 -39.73 3.14
N ARG A 253 -17.17 -40.10 4.42
CA ARG A 253 -16.32 -39.33 5.34
C ARG A 253 -14.90 -39.41 4.83
N LEU A 254 -14.32 -38.28 4.41
CA LEU A 254 -12.88 -38.18 4.15
C LEU A 254 -12.15 -38.47 5.47
N PRO A 255 -11.51 -39.64 5.63
CA PRO A 255 -10.92 -39.99 6.91
C PRO A 255 -9.64 -39.17 7.10
N GLY A 256 -9.54 -38.44 8.22
CA GLY A 256 -8.25 -38.02 8.76
C GLY A 256 -7.98 -36.53 8.94
N LEU A 257 -8.85 -35.61 8.52
CA LEU A 257 -8.61 -34.16 8.68
C LEU A 257 -9.64 -33.40 9.53
N LEU A 258 -10.74 -34.05 9.93
CA LEU A 258 -11.87 -33.42 10.63
C LEU A 258 -12.25 -34.18 11.91
N GLY A 259 -11.30 -34.30 12.84
CA GLY A 259 -11.61 -34.67 14.22
C GLY A 259 -12.09 -33.44 15.00
N GLY A 260 -13.35 -33.01 14.81
CA GLY A 260 -13.85 -31.80 15.47
C GLY A 260 -15.35 -31.55 15.36
N ASN A 261 -16.13 -32.29 16.17
CA ASN A 261 -17.44 -31.89 16.71
C ASN A 261 -18.55 -31.43 15.73
N ALA A 262 -19.17 -32.38 15.04
CA ALA A 262 -20.49 -32.22 14.42
C ALA A 262 -21.63 -31.91 15.43
N ASN A 263 -21.39 -32.04 16.75
CA ASN A 263 -22.40 -31.80 17.78
C ASN A 263 -22.66 -30.33 18.12
N ARG A 264 -21.86 -29.36 17.63
CA ARG A 264 -22.08 -27.94 17.96
C ARG A 264 -23.17 -27.28 17.10
N LEU A 265 -23.42 -27.79 15.89
CA LEU A 265 -24.47 -27.27 15.01
C LEU A 265 -25.89 -27.67 15.48
N ARG A 266 -26.03 -28.78 16.23
CA ARG A 266 -27.33 -29.13 16.87
C ARG A 266 -27.66 -28.29 18.11
N GLY A 267 -26.66 -27.71 18.78
CA GLY A 267 -26.89 -26.86 19.96
C GLY A 267 -27.28 -25.42 19.63
N ALA A 268 -26.89 -24.92 18.45
CA ALA A 268 -27.17 -23.55 18.02
C ALA A 268 -28.63 -23.35 17.58
N GLU A 269 -29.33 -24.38 17.10
CA GLU A 269 -30.78 -24.29 16.82
C GLU A 269 -31.63 -24.31 18.09
N LEU A 270 -31.11 -24.80 19.22
CA LEU A 270 -31.86 -24.95 20.48
C LEU A 270 -31.70 -23.75 21.44
N SER A 271 -30.97 -22.71 21.06
CA SER A 271 -30.64 -21.59 21.96
C SER A 271 -30.92 -20.20 21.37
N ALA A 272 -31.74 -20.09 20.32
CA ALA A 272 -32.32 -18.79 19.96
C ALA A 272 -33.24 -18.32 21.11
N PRO A 273 -32.94 -17.23 21.83
CA PRO A 273 -33.91 -16.66 22.74
C PRO A 273 -35.08 -16.09 21.92
N MET A 274 -36.30 -16.48 22.30
CA MET A 274 -37.53 -15.83 21.89
C MET A 274 -37.38 -14.32 22.06
N ALA A 275 -37.44 -13.58 20.95
CA ALA A 275 -37.74 -12.17 21.00
C ALA A 275 -39.21 -12.03 21.41
N SER A 276 -39.44 -11.75 22.69
CA SER A 276 -40.71 -11.27 23.22
C SER A 276 -40.50 -9.89 23.81
N THR A 277 -41.50 -9.02 23.52
CA THR A 277 -41.71 -7.60 23.88
C THR A 277 -40.96 -6.58 23.05
#